data_AF-A0A8K0CYP6-F1
#
_entry.id   AF-A0A8K0CYP6-F1
#
_cell.length_a   1.000
_cell.length_b   1.000
_cell.length_c   1.000
_cell.angle_alpha   90.00
_cell.angle_beta   90.00
_cell.angle_gamma   90.00
#
_symmetry.space_group_name_H-M   'P 1'
#
loop_
_entity.id
_entity.type
_entity.pdbx_description
1 polymer ?
#
loop_
_entity_poly.entity_id
_entity_poly.type
_entity_poly.pdbx_seq_one_letter_code
_entity_poly.pdbx_strand_id
1 'polypeptide(L)'
;MRVFLQRSRDCSPTNLMAFIGLFYIVGFKKVQHLNIAELWSSDGTAIDCFQVTDVLQITWQYMTSKREKHAIAKYAHVGARTFYVHNMELYSGQQPEGPFKLPHDATSVIKRLIKTIDESGKNVTMDNYFTSIFLTNDFYTNYKLTMVRKNKPRIPPEFLQVKEPPL
;
A
#
# COMPACT_ATOMS: atom_id res chain seq x y z
N MET A 1 23.00 -24.83 -8.87
CA MET A 1 23.85 -24.01 -9.76
C MET A 1 22.94 -23.36 -10.79
N ARG A 2 22.59 -22.07 -10.66
CA ARG A 2 21.76 -21.37 -11.66
C ARG A 2 22.66 -20.94 -12.82
N VAL A 3 22.41 -21.48 -14.01
CA VAL A 3 23.07 -21.06 -15.24
C VAL A 3 22.43 -19.73 -15.66
N PHE A 4 23.17 -18.63 -15.55
CA PHE A 4 22.79 -17.37 -16.18
C PHE A 4 23.12 -17.49 -17.67
N LEU A 5 22.09 -17.73 -18.50
CA LEU A 5 22.20 -17.58 -19.94
C LEU A 5 22.32 -16.07 -20.23
N GLN A 6 23.55 -15.58 -20.41
CA GLN A 6 23.82 -14.19 -20.73
C GLN A 6 23.39 -13.94 -22.19
N ARG A 7 22.19 -13.37 -22.38
CA ARG A 7 21.71 -13.00 -23.72
C ARG A 7 22.33 -11.64 -24.04
N SER A 8 22.65 -11.39 -25.31
CA SER A 8 23.22 -10.10 -25.78
C SER A 8 22.33 -8.86 -25.55
N ARG A 9 21.14 -9.04 -24.96
CA ARG A 9 20.12 -8.02 -24.67
C ARG A 9 19.81 -7.89 -23.17
N ASP A 10 20.70 -8.35 -22.29
CA ASP A 10 20.47 -8.25 -20.86
C ASP A 10 20.57 -6.78 -20.39
N CYS A 11 19.57 -6.36 -19.62
CA CYS A 11 19.48 -4.99 -19.11
C CYS A 11 20.59 -4.76 -18.07
N SER A 12 21.50 -3.83 -18.37
CA SER A 12 22.54 -3.45 -17.42
C SER A 12 21.92 -2.71 -16.22
N PRO A 13 22.54 -2.76 -15.02
CA PRO A 13 22.08 -1.98 -13.88
C PRO A 13 21.96 -0.48 -14.19
N THR A 14 22.82 0.04 -15.07
CA THR A 14 22.78 1.43 -15.56
C THR A 14 21.50 1.72 -16.33
N ASN A 15 21.06 0.80 -17.19
CA ASN A 15 19.82 0.95 -17.95
C ASN A 15 18.59 0.94 -17.02
N LEU A 16 18.61 0.12 -15.96
CA LEU A 16 17.54 0.11 -14.97
C LEU A 16 17.47 1.43 -14.17
N MET A 17 18.62 1.99 -13.77
CA MET A 17 18.66 3.26 -13.05
C MET A 17 18.21 4.43 -13.93
N ALA A 18 18.65 4.45 -15.20
CA ALA A 18 18.19 5.43 -16.17
C ALA A 18 16.66 5.35 -16.35
N PHE A 19 16.13 4.12 -16.43
CA PHE A 19 14.70 3.88 -16.55
C PHE A 19 13.89 4.31 -15.31
N ILE A 20 14.38 4.06 -14.10
CA ILE A 20 13.73 4.53 -12.87
C ILE A 20 13.77 6.06 -12.78
N GLY A 21 14.90 6.67 -13.13
CA GLY A 21 15.05 8.13 -13.18
C GLY A 21 14.07 8.77 -14.17
N LEU A 22 13.78 8.06 -15.26
CA LEU A 22 12.85 8.50 -16.28
C LEU A 22 11.41 8.62 -15.76
N PHE A 23 10.92 7.58 -15.08
CA PHE A 23 9.61 7.64 -14.43
C PHE A 23 9.53 8.68 -13.33
N TYR A 24 10.64 8.92 -12.62
CA TYR A 24 10.71 9.99 -11.63
C TYR A 24 10.44 11.36 -12.27
N ILE A 25 11.03 11.63 -13.44
CA ILE A 25 10.83 12.89 -14.17
C ILE A 25 9.39 13.02 -14.69
N VAL A 26 8.79 11.96 -15.25
CA VAL A 26 7.37 11.96 -15.66
C VAL A 26 6.45 12.30 -14.49
N GLY A 27 6.67 11.65 -13.34
CA GLY A 27 5.88 11.89 -12.14
C GLY A 27 6.05 13.31 -11.60
N PHE A 28 7.29 13.83 -11.57
CA PHE A 28 7.58 15.19 -11.13
C PHE A 28 6.92 16.24 -12.03
N LYS A 29 6.96 16.04 -13.35
CA LYS A 29 6.36 16.93 -14.34
C LYS A 29 4.84 16.74 -14.50
N LYS A 30 4.25 15.74 -13.81
CA LYS A 30 2.82 15.39 -13.88
C LYS A 30 2.32 15.08 -15.29
N VAL A 31 3.17 14.50 -16.13
CA VAL A 31 2.87 14.18 -17.55
C VAL A 31 2.53 12.71 -17.76
N GLN A 32 2.15 11.97 -16.71
CA GLN A 32 1.95 10.52 -16.78
C GLN A 32 0.78 10.05 -17.66
N HIS A 33 -0.09 10.97 -18.09
CA HIS A 33 -1.23 10.66 -18.97
C HIS A 33 -1.04 11.15 -20.41
N LEU A 34 0.14 11.71 -20.75
CA LEU A 34 0.45 12.06 -22.14
C LEU A 34 0.73 10.80 -22.96
N ASN A 35 0.47 10.91 -24.25
CA ASN A 35 0.85 9.85 -25.17
C ASN A 35 2.38 9.71 -25.18
N ILE A 36 2.88 8.48 -25.27
CA ILE A 36 4.30 8.20 -25.44
C ILE A 36 4.83 8.98 -26.66
N ALA A 37 4.07 9.15 -27.74
CA ALA A 37 4.53 9.94 -28.88
C ALA A 37 4.79 11.43 -28.54
N GLU A 38 4.00 12.02 -27.65
CA GLU A 38 4.13 13.43 -27.22
C GLU A 38 5.22 13.60 -26.17
N LEU A 39 5.39 12.62 -25.28
CA LEU A 39 6.47 12.60 -24.30
C LEU A 39 7.86 12.51 -24.96
N TRP A 40 7.91 12.24 -26.27
CA TRP A 40 9.11 11.93 -27.05
C TRP A 40 9.27 12.78 -28.31
N SER A 41 8.45 13.82 -28.46
CA SER A 41 8.49 14.68 -29.64
C SER A 41 9.78 15.52 -29.64
N SER A 42 10.43 15.66 -30.79
CA SER A 42 11.66 16.46 -30.93
C SER A 42 11.37 17.94 -31.23
N ASP A 43 10.10 18.34 -31.10
CA ASP A 43 9.58 19.66 -31.49
C ASP A 43 9.80 20.75 -30.42
N GLY A 44 10.62 20.46 -29.41
CA GLY A 44 10.97 21.39 -28.32
C GLY A 44 9.92 21.50 -27.22
N THR A 45 8.84 20.73 -27.28
CA THR A 45 7.81 20.68 -26.23
C THR A 45 7.92 19.46 -25.30
N ALA A 46 8.65 18.43 -25.70
CA ALA A 46 8.90 17.25 -24.89
C ALA A 46 10.06 17.42 -23.90
N ILE A 47 10.12 16.50 -22.94
CA ILE A 47 11.22 16.39 -21.97
C ILE A 47 12.26 15.42 -22.56
N ASP A 48 13.51 15.87 -22.74
CA ASP A 48 14.58 15.28 -23.58
C ASP A 48 15.03 13.81 -23.31
N CYS A 49 14.36 13.00 -22.47
CA CYS A 49 15.04 11.85 -21.84
C CYS A 49 14.43 10.45 -22.05
N PHE A 50 13.42 10.24 -22.89
CA PHE A 50 12.69 8.97 -22.86
C PHE A 50 13.17 8.01 -23.95
N GLN A 51 13.71 6.82 -23.59
CA GLN A 51 13.70 5.61 -24.43
C GLN A 51 13.44 4.26 -23.71
N VAL A 52 12.31 3.61 -24.05
CA VAL A 52 11.94 2.17 -23.99
C VAL A 52 11.60 1.52 -22.63
N THR A 53 10.42 0.88 -22.52
CA THR A 53 10.14 -0.30 -21.66
C THR A 53 8.75 -0.90 -21.82
N ASP A 54 8.65 -2.22 -21.60
CA ASP A 54 7.42 -3.03 -21.58
C ASP A 54 7.03 -3.49 -20.15
N VAL A 55 5.73 -3.84 -19.94
CA VAL A 55 5.08 -4.05 -18.62
C VAL A 55 4.72 -5.52 -18.35
N LEU A 56 4.84 -5.93 -17.08
CA LEU A 56 4.52 -7.28 -16.54
C LEU A 56 3.06 -7.38 -16.02
N GLN A 57 2.44 -8.55 -16.18
CA GLN A 57 1.04 -8.85 -15.87
C GLN A 57 0.67 -8.63 -14.38
N ILE A 58 -0.45 -7.92 -14.17
CA ILE A 58 -1.03 -7.55 -12.88
C ILE A 58 -2.48 -8.08 -12.79
N THR A 59 -2.92 -8.52 -11.62
CA THR A 59 -4.32 -8.92 -11.34
C THR A 59 -5.16 -7.73 -10.89
N TRP A 60 -6.42 -7.66 -11.36
CA TRP A 60 -7.31 -6.51 -11.16
C TRP A 60 -8.43 -6.81 -10.16
N GLN A 61 -8.71 -5.90 -9.23
CA GLN A 61 -9.90 -5.95 -8.37
C GLN A 61 -10.85 -4.80 -8.69
N TYR A 62 -12.15 -5.10 -8.65
CA TYR A 62 -13.20 -4.10 -8.81
C TYR A 62 -13.56 -3.43 -7.47
N MET A 63 -13.47 -2.10 -7.39
CA MET A 63 -13.82 -1.27 -6.23
C MET A 63 -14.90 -0.25 -6.62
N THR A 64 -16.14 -0.48 -6.17
CA THR A 64 -17.32 0.34 -6.53
C THR A 64 -17.24 1.79 -6.07
N SER A 65 -16.62 2.05 -4.92
CA SER A 65 -16.54 3.38 -4.30
C SER A 65 -15.38 4.25 -4.81
N LYS A 66 -14.52 3.73 -5.68
CA LYS A 66 -13.34 4.43 -6.21
C LYS A 66 -13.57 4.88 -7.66
N ARG A 67 -12.94 6.00 -8.03
CA ARG A 67 -12.98 6.54 -9.40
C ARG A 67 -12.32 5.55 -10.38
N GLU A 68 -11.15 5.04 -10.03
CA GLU A 68 -10.50 3.92 -10.73
C GLU A 68 -11.06 2.62 -10.18
N LYS A 69 -12.04 2.07 -10.91
CA LYS A 69 -12.78 0.90 -10.43
C LYS A 69 -11.97 -0.39 -10.54
N HIS A 70 -11.07 -0.50 -11.50
CA HIS A 70 -10.22 -1.67 -11.69
C HIS A 70 -8.81 -1.32 -11.24
N ALA A 71 -8.40 -1.80 -10.07
CA ALA A 71 -7.06 -1.52 -9.54
C ALA A 71 -6.56 -2.66 -8.65
N ILE A 72 -5.25 -2.66 -8.38
CA ILE A 72 -4.64 -3.53 -7.37
C ILE A 72 -4.97 -2.95 -6.00
N ALA A 73 -5.72 -3.69 -5.18
CA ALA A 73 -5.91 -3.31 -3.79
C ALA A 73 -4.70 -3.71 -2.93
N LYS A 74 -4.36 -2.85 -1.97
CA LYS A 74 -3.20 -3.01 -1.08
C LYS A 74 -3.57 -2.54 0.31
N TYR A 75 -3.01 -3.19 1.31
CA TYR A 75 -3.02 -2.73 2.70
C TYR A 75 -1.67 -2.11 3.03
N ALA A 76 -1.67 -0.99 3.73
CA ALA A 76 -0.44 -0.29 4.11
C ALA A 76 -0.50 0.14 5.57
N HIS A 77 0.60 -0.11 6.30
CA HIS A 77 0.86 0.49 7.59
C HIS A 77 1.68 1.76 7.38
N VAL A 78 1.11 2.89 7.77
CA VAL A 78 1.69 4.22 7.51
C VAL A 78 1.83 5.00 8.82
N GLY A 79 2.97 5.66 8.99
CA GLY A 79 3.18 6.56 10.12
C GLY A 79 2.32 7.82 10.00
N ALA A 80 1.52 8.13 11.02
CA ALA A 80 0.58 9.26 10.98
C ALA A 80 1.26 10.64 10.86
N ARG A 81 2.49 10.79 11.38
CA ARG A 81 3.24 12.06 11.35
C ARG A 81 4.16 12.19 10.13
N THR A 82 4.83 11.10 9.77
CA THR A 82 5.83 11.08 8.71
C THR A 82 5.25 10.71 7.35
N PHE A 83 4.02 10.17 7.33
CA PHE A 83 3.40 9.54 6.16
C PHE A 83 4.26 8.44 5.53
N TYR A 84 5.23 7.92 6.28
CA TYR A 84 6.13 6.88 5.79
C TYR A 84 5.43 5.52 5.84
N VAL A 85 5.53 4.76 4.74
CA VAL A 85 4.98 3.40 4.67
C VAL A 85 5.96 2.45 5.32
N HIS A 86 5.61 1.92 6.50
CA HIS A 86 6.43 0.98 7.25
C HIS A 86 6.29 -0.45 6.73
N ASN A 87 5.09 -0.84 6.30
CA ASN A 87 4.82 -2.16 5.75
C ASN A 87 3.65 -2.10 4.76
N MET A 88 3.65 -2.98 3.76
CA MET A 88 2.58 -3.07 2.76
C MET A 88 2.34 -4.52 2.37
N GLU A 89 1.07 -4.91 2.25
CA GLU A 89 0.64 -6.24 1.81
C GLU A 89 -0.36 -6.11 0.65
N LEU A 90 -0.24 -6.96 -0.36
CA LEU A 90 -1.19 -6.98 -1.47
C LEU A 90 -2.48 -7.69 -1.06
N TYR A 91 -3.63 -7.15 -1.45
CA TYR A 91 -4.88 -7.89 -1.36
C TYR A 91 -4.95 -8.88 -2.52
N SER A 92 -4.94 -10.18 -2.21
CA SER A 92 -4.95 -11.23 -3.24
C SER A 92 -6.28 -11.99 -3.33
N GLY A 93 -7.31 -11.60 -2.57
CA GLY A 93 -8.56 -12.36 -2.49
C GLY A 93 -8.33 -13.79 -2.02
N GLN A 94 -8.93 -14.77 -2.70
CA GLN A 94 -8.68 -16.19 -2.45
C GLN A 94 -7.42 -16.64 -3.19
N GLN A 95 -6.39 -16.98 -2.43
CA GLN A 95 -5.14 -17.51 -2.98
C GLN A 95 -5.27 -19.00 -3.32
N PRO A 96 -4.60 -19.49 -4.38
CA PRO A 96 -4.53 -20.91 -4.68
C PRO A 96 -3.79 -21.67 -3.58
N GLU A 97 -4.03 -22.98 -3.46
CA GLU A 97 -3.27 -23.84 -2.56
C GLU A 97 -1.78 -23.80 -2.91
N GLY A 98 -0.94 -23.63 -1.89
CA GLY A 98 0.50 -23.57 -2.08
C GLY A 98 1.24 -22.95 -0.88
N PRO A 99 2.58 -22.90 -0.93
CA PRO A 99 3.41 -22.43 0.18
C PRO A 99 3.22 -20.95 0.51
N PHE A 100 2.59 -20.19 -0.39
CA PHE A 100 2.31 -18.76 -0.24
C PHE A 100 0.86 -18.45 0.15
N LYS A 101 0.03 -19.48 0.38
CA LYS A 101 -1.34 -19.30 0.84
C LYS A 101 -1.32 -18.86 2.30
N LEU A 102 -1.63 -17.59 2.52
CA LEU A 102 -1.71 -16.99 3.85
C LEU A 102 -3.17 -16.81 4.27
N PRO A 103 -3.45 -16.86 5.59
CA PRO A 103 -4.77 -16.53 6.08
C PRO A 103 -5.09 -15.05 5.77
N HIS A 104 -6.25 -14.84 5.13
CA HIS A 104 -6.72 -13.55 4.64
C HIS A 104 -7.75 -12.90 5.58
N ASP A 105 -7.91 -13.42 6.79
CA ASP A 105 -8.77 -12.77 7.78
C ASP A 105 -8.17 -11.43 8.22
N ALA A 106 -9.06 -10.48 8.55
CA ALA A 106 -8.69 -9.12 8.94
C ALA A 106 -7.64 -9.10 10.07
N THR A 107 -7.78 -9.99 11.05
CA THR A 107 -6.86 -10.09 12.20
C THR A 107 -5.46 -10.50 11.77
N SER A 108 -5.34 -11.58 10.99
CA SER A 108 -4.04 -12.07 10.51
C SER A 108 -3.34 -11.06 9.61
N VAL A 109 -4.08 -10.38 8.72
CA VAL A 109 -3.54 -9.32 7.87
C VAL A 109 -2.96 -8.19 8.73
N ILE A 110 -3.70 -7.71 9.73
CA ILE A 110 -3.21 -6.62 10.57
C ILE A 110 -1.98 -7.05 11.38
N LYS A 111 -1.98 -8.25 11.97
CA LYS A 111 -0.82 -8.77 12.73
C LYS A 111 0.45 -8.79 11.87
N ARG A 112 0.34 -9.18 10.60
CA ARG A 112 1.48 -9.12 9.66
C ARG A 112 1.90 -7.69 9.37
N LEU A 113 0.96 -6.78 9.15
CA LEU A 113 1.25 -5.37 8.86
C LEU A 113 1.96 -4.66 10.02
N ILE A 114 1.49 -4.87 11.25
CA ILE A 114 2.01 -4.19 12.46
C ILE A 114 3.25 -4.85 13.05
N LYS A 115 3.76 -5.94 12.45
CA LYS A 115 4.96 -6.64 12.93
C LYS A 115 6.16 -5.72 13.18
N THR A 116 6.27 -4.64 12.39
CA THR A 116 7.35 -3.65 12.51
C THR A 116 7.27 -2.77 13.75
N ILE A 117 6.10 -2.70 14.39
CA ILE A 117 5.82 -1.88 15.57
C ILE A 117 5.39 -2.72 16.77
N ASP A 118 5.61 -4.03 16.69
CA ASP A 118 5.32 -4.93 17.80
C ASP A 118 6.06 -4.48 19.07
N GLU A 119 5.41 -4.64 20.21
CA GLU A 119 5.90 -4.27 21.55
C GLU A 119 6.30 -2.79 21.74
N SER A 120 6.00 -1.92 20.77
CA SER A 120 6.48 -0.52 20.78
C SER A 120 5.71 0.41 21.71
N GLY A 121 4.58 -0.02 22.29
CA GLY A 121 3.72 0.86 23.09
C GLY A 121 2.94 1.90 22.28
N LYS A 122 2.91 1.77 20.95
CA LYS A 122 2.25 2.74 20.06
C LYS A 122 0.74 2.50 19.94
N ASN A 123 0.05 3.56 19.54
CA ASN A 123 -1.37 3.52 19.21
C ASN A 123 -1.54 3.19 17.73
N VAL A 124 -2.44 2.25 17.43
CA VAL A 124 -2.80 1.85 16.07
C VAL A 124 -4.21 2.34 15.76
N THR A 125 -4.34 3.06 14.66
CA THR A 125 -5.63 3.47 14.10
C THR A 125 -5.88 2.69 12.81
N MET A 126 -7.05 2.10 12.67
CA MET A 126 -7.43 1.27 11.53
C MET A 126 -8.89 1.48 11.16
N ASP A 127 -9.26 1.09 9.94
CA ASP A 127 -10.64 1.19 9.45
C ASP A 127 -11.59 0.24 10.21
N ASN A 128 -12.90 0.52 10.13
CA ASN A 128 -13.97 -0.27 10.74
C ASN A 128 -13.84 -1.76 10.44
N TYR A 129 -13.52 -2.10 9.20
CA TYR A 129 -13.40 -3.47 8.72
C TYR A 129 -12.44 -4.30 9.56
N PHE A 130 -11.37 -3.69 10.08
CA PHE A 130 -10.33 -4.36 10.86
C PHE A 130 -10.54 -4.30 12.38
N THR A 131 -11.49 -3.47 12.84
CA THR A 131 -11.66 -3.23 14.28
C THR A 131 -12.55 -4.29 14.95
N SER A 132 -11.99 -5.00 15.94
CA SER A 132 -12.69 -5.94 16.80
C SER A 132 -12.23 -5.81 18.25
N ILE A 133 -13.13 -5.99 19.22
CA ILE A 133 -12.80 -5.93 20.64
C ILE A 133 -11.84 -7.06 21.07
N PHE A 134 -11.99 -8.24 20.45
CA PHE A 134 -11.08 -9.37 20.70
C PHE A 134 -9.67 -9.04 20.20
N LEU A 135 -9.57 -8.33 19.07
CA LEU A 135 -8.30 -7.85 18.53
C LEU A 135 -7.69 -6.78 19.43
N THR A 136 -8.49 -5.86 19.97
CA THR A 136 -8.01 -4.86 20.94
C THR A 136 -7.40 -5.50 22.17
N ASN A 137 -8.06 -6.50 22.74
CA ASN A 137 -7.57 -7.19 23.93
C ASN A 137 -6.27 -7.94 23.61
N ASP A 138 -6.23 -8.64 22.47
CA ASP A 138 -5.03 -9.36 22.00
C ASP A 138 -3.85 -8.40 21.79
N PHE A 139 -4.09 -7.22 21.21
CA PHE A 139 -3.06 -6.19 21.04
C PHE A 139 -2.52 -5.67 22.35
N TYR A 140 -3.39 -5.46 23.33
CA TYR A 140 -2.99 -4.98 24.64
C TYR A 140 -2.17 -6.04 25.39
N THR A 141 -2.61 -7.31 25.37
CA THR A 141 -1.97 -8.38 26.14
C THR A 141 -0.71 -8.91 25.50
N ASN A 142 -0.71 -9.12 24.18
CA ASN A 142 0.35 -9.86 23.49
C ASN A 142 1.29 -8.97 22.68
N TYR A 143 0.85 -7.80 22.22
CA TYR A 143 1.64 -6.92 21.33
C TYR A 143 2.02 -5.58 21.97
N LYS A 144 1.55 -5.29 23.20
CA LYS A 144 1.71 -3.99 23.88
C LYS A 144 1.33 -2.80 22.97
N LEU A 145 0.23 -2.96 22.23
CA LEU A 145 -0.33 -1.94 21.34
C LEU A 145 -1.71 -1.55 21.83
N THR A 146 -2.11 -0.30 21.58
CA THR A 146 -3.48 0.14 21.85
C THR A 146 -4.21 0.49 20.57
N MET A 147 -5.51 0.22 20.52
CA MET A 147 -6.36 0.54 19.38
C MET A 147 -7.48 1.48 19.83
N VAL A 148 -7.64 2.61 19.14
CA VAL A 148 -8.64 3.63 19.49
C VAL A 148 -9.67 3.75 18.39
N ARG A 149 -10.97 3.67 18.75
CA ARG A 149 -12.08 4.01 17.84
C ARG A 149 -13.32 4.51 18.61
N LYS A 150 -13.98 5.52 18.04
CA LYS A 150 -15.12 6.24 18.65
C LYS A 150 -16.46 5.49 18.60
N ASN A 151 -16.71 4.62 17.61
CA ASN A 151 -18.06 4.11 17.31
C ASN A 151 -18.13 2.57 17.26
N LYS A 152 -18.19 1.89 18.41
CA LYS A 152 -18.45 0.44 18.50
C LYS A 152 -19.53 0.16 19.55
N PRO A 153 -20.42 -0.83 19.34
CA PRO A 153 -21.59 -1.08 20.18
C PRO A 153 -21.27 -1.50 21.63
N ARG A 154 -20.04 -1.97 21.89
CA ARG A 154 -19.57 -2.34 23.23
C ARG A 154 -18.91 -1.18 23.98
N ILE A 155 -18.87 0.02 23.40
CA ILE A 155 -18.39 1.22 24.09
C ILE A 155 -19.53 1.71 25.00
N PRO A 156 -19.27 1.91 26.31
CA PRO A 156 -20.30 2.43 27.20
C PRO A 156 -20.82 3.78 26.69
N PRO A 157 -22.15 4.00 26.69
CA PRO A 157 -22.77 5.19 26.11
C PRO A 157 -22.29 6.50 26.76
N GLU A 158 -21.79 6.44 28.00
CA GLU A 158 -21.17 7.57 28.71
C GLU A 158 -19.97 8.15 27.94
N PHE A 159 -19.21 7.30 27.23
CA PHE A 159 -18.08 7.73 26.41
C PHE A 159 -18.50 8.25 25.02
N LEU A 160 -19.77 8.08 24.65
CA LEU A 160 -20.32 8.58 23.39
C LEU A 160 -20.98 9.96 23.54
N GLN A 161 -21.21 10.41 24.78
CA GLN A 161 -21.79 11.72 25.06
C GLN A 161 -20.85 12.83 24.57
N VAL A 162 -21.29 13.57 23.55
CA VAL A 162 -20.64 14.80 23.13
C VAL A 162 -21.15 15.89 24.07
N LYS A 163 -20.30 16.41 24.95
CA LYS A 163 -20.64 17.63 25.69
C LYS A 163 -20.85 18.75 24.67
N GLU A 164 -21.99 19.44 24.77
CA GLU A 164 -22.20 20.67 24.01
C GLU A 164 -21.05 21.63 24.33
N PRO A 165 -20.45 22.29 23.32
CA PRO A 165 -19.41 23.27 23.57
C PRO A 165 -20.00 24.36 24.48
N PRO A 166 -19.23 24.84 25.49
CA PRO A 166 -19.69 25.94 26.32
C PRO A 166 -20.00 27.15 25.44
N LEU A 167 -21.15 27.79 25.71
CA LEU A 167 -21.64 29.00 25.03
C LEU A 167 -20.58 30.12 25.02
#